data_AF-A0A6M8HZU6-F1
#
_entry.id   AF-A0A6M8HZU6-F1
#
_cell.length_a   1.000
_cell.length_b   1.000
_cell.length_c   1.000
_cell.angle_alpha   90.00
_cell.angle_beta   90.00
_cell.angle_gamma   90.00
#
_symmetry.space_group_name_H-M   'P 1'
#
loop_
_entity.id
_entity.type
_entity.pdbx_description
1 polymer ?
#
loop_
_entity_poly.entity_id
_entity_poly.type
_entity_poly.pdbx_seq_one_letter_code
_entity_poly.pdbx_strand_id
1 'polypeptide(L)'
;MSEMVTNDVVDPVEVVLNFLRTLPATDGGSLPALVATYAGLTLPEGTSDPDKLLEPLQDHLRTGGVFARTGRLIAAVAYVDSILYRWIDAMPTNRATANFLSAKDPDNPLWQRMRLAAPLREKHTAQMNERWQVLKQGDLNHAAIHAYSERLHMGIV
;
A
#
# COMPACT_ATOMS: atom_id res chain seq x y z
N MET A 1 -18.18 20.01 -34.05
CA MET A 1 -18.33 18.71 -33.37
C MET A 1 -17.08 18.50 -32.54
N SER A 2 -17.12 18.81 -31.24
CA SER A 2 -15.99 18.54 -30.35
C SER A 2 -15.91 17.04 -30.10
N GLU A 3 -14.76 16.44 -30.41
CA GLU A 3 -14.39 15.14 -29.85
C GLU A 3 -14.42 15.27 -28.33
N MET A 4 -15.38 14.59 -27.70
CA MET A 4 -15.25 14.23 -26.30
C MET A 4 -14.04 13.32 -26.20
N VAL A 5 -12.89 13.89 -25.82
CA VAL A 5 -11.79 13.12 -25.26
C VAL A 5 -12.36 12.46 -24.01
N THR A 6 -12.77 11.20 -24.13
CA THR A 6 -12.94 10.32 -22.98
C THR A 6 -11.54 10.16 -22.41
N ASN A 7 -11.12 11.09 -21.55
CA ASN A 7 -9.98 10.87 -20.68
C ASN A 7 -10.28 9.55 -19.97
N ASP A 8 -9.48 8.51 -20.23
CA ASP A 8 -9.51 7.28 -19.46
C ASP A 8 -9.16 7.64 -18.02
N VAL A 9 -10.18 7.99 -17.24
CA VAL A 9 -10.05 8.27 -15.83
C VAL A 9 -9.69 6.94 -15.17
N VAL A 10 -8.44 6.85 -14.76
CA VAL A 10 -7.85 5.70 -14.06
C VAL A 10 -8.67 5.43 -12.81
N ASP A 11 -9.06 4.17 -12.59
CA ASP A 11 -9.77 3.74 -11.37
C ASP A 11 -8.81 3.80 -10.16
N PRO A 12 -9.03 4.69 -9.17
CA PRO A 12 -8.16 4.79 -8.00
C PRO A 12 -8.08 3.50 -7.18
N VAL A 13 -9.12 2.65 -7.22
CA VAL A 13 -9.10 1.34 -6.57
C VAL A 13 -8.04 0.45 -7.22
N GLU A 14 -8.00 0.40 -8.56
CA GLU A 14 -6.98 -0.36 -9.28
C GLU A 14 -5.58 0.20 -9.06
N VAL A 15 -5.43 1.51 -8.91
CA VAL A 15 -4.13 2.13 -8.61
C VAL A 15 -3.58 1.63 -7.27
N VAL A 16 -4.41 1.63 -6.21
CA VAL A 16 -4.02 1.11 -4.90
C VAL A 16 -3.69 -0.38 -4.98
N LEU A 17 -4.53 -1.19 -5.62
CA LEU A 17 -4.31 -2.63 -5.75
C LEU A 17 -3.05 -2.96 -6.55
N ASN A 18 -2.78 -2.24 -7.64
CA ASN A 18 -1.57 -2.40 -8.43
C ASN A 18 -0.30 -2.02 -7.66
N PHE A 19 -0.37 -0.95 -6.85
CA PHE A 19 0.72 -0.62 -5.94
C PHE A 19 1.00 -1.78 -4.96
N LEU A 20 -0.05 -2.31 -4.32
CA LEU A 20 0.06 -3.42 -3.36
C LEU A 20 0.55 -4.73 -4.00
N ARG A 21 0.18 -5.02 -5.24
CA ARG A 21 0.60 -6.22 -5.98
C ARG A 21 2.07 -6.19 -6.38
N THR A 22 2.65 -4.99 -6.50
CA THR A 22 4.02 -4.78 -7.00
C THR A 22 4.98 -4.38 -5.89
N LEU A 23 4.64 -4.69 -4.64
CA LEU A 23 5.52 -4.52 -3.49
C LEU A 23 6.68 -5.53 -3.57
N PRO A 24 7.89 -5.14 -3.18
CA PRO A 24 9.02 -6.06 -3.14
C PRO A 24 8.85 -7.07 -2.01
N ALA A 25 9.35 -8.29 -2.22
CA ALA A 25 9.24 -9.40 -1.26
C ALA A 25 9.86 -9.11 0.13
N THR A 26 10.72 -8.09 0.23
CA THR A 26 11.36 -7.67 1.48
C THR A 26 10.41 -7.09 2.52
N ASP A 27 9.22 -6.65 2.11
CA ASP A 27 8.21 -6.06 3.00
C ASP A 27 7.19 -7.10 3.50
N GLY A 28 7.48 -8.37 3.22
CA GLY A 28 6.93 -9.51 3.92
C GLY A 28 5.41 -9.62 3.83
N GLY A 29 4.80 -9.08 2.78
CA GLY A 29 3.38 -9.28 2.53
C GLY A 29 2.41 -8.63 3.52
N SER A 30 2.93 -7.85 4.47
CA SER A 30 2.14 -7.32 5.58
C SER A 30 1.28 -6.13 5.18
N LEU A 31 1.72 -5.31 4.21
CA LEU A 31 1.01 -4.09 3.84
C LEU A 31 -0.41 -4.35 3.28
N PRO A 32 -0.64 -5.32 2.37
CA PRO A 32 -1.99 -5.68 1.95
C PRO A 32 -2.91 -6.07 3.11
N ALA A 33 -2.41 -6.86 4.07
CA ALA A 33 -3.17 -7.27 5.25
C ALA A 33 -3.52 -6.09 6.16
N LEU A 34 -2.57 -5.18 6.36
CA LEU A 34 -2.79 -4.00 7.19
C LEU A 34 -3.76 -3.01 6.53
N VAL A 35 -3.64 -2.81 5.21
CA VAL A 35 -4.59 -1.99 4.43
C VAL A 35 -5.99 -2.58 4.48
N ALA A 36 -6.12 -3.89 4.29
CA ALA A 36 -7.41 -4.59 4.41
C ALA A 36 -8.06 -4.35 5.78
N THR A 37 -7.29 -4.57 6.86
CA THR A 37 -7.77 -4.36 8.23
C THR A 37 -8.25 -2.91 8.43
N TYR A 38 -7.48 -1.93 7.97
CA TYR A 38 -7.80 -0.52 8.16
C TYR A 38 -8.95 -0.02 7.27
N ALA A 39 -9.10 -0.59 6.07
CA ALA A 39 -10.26 -0.38 5.23
C ALA A 39 -11.54 -1.04 5.80
N GLY A 40 -11.43 -1.78 6.92
CA GLY A 40 -12.55 -2.43 7.59
C GLY A 40 -12.91 -3.80 7.04
N LEU A 41 -12.00 -4.45 6.31
CA LEU A 41 -12.15 -5.84 5.90
C LEU A 41 -11.76 -6.74 7.08
N THR A 42 -12.70 -7.57 7.53
CA THR A 42 -12.44 -8.61 8.52
C THR A 42 -11.73 -9.78 7.84
N LEU A 43 -10.48 -10.04 8.22
CA LEU A 43 -9.69 -11.14 7.70
C LEU A 43 -9.89 -12.40 8.57
N PRO A 44 -10.07 -13.59 7.97
CA PRO A 44 -10.01 -14.85 8.71
C PRO A 44 -8.65 -15.00 9.42
N GLU A 45 -8.66 -15.54 10.64
CA GLU A 45 -7.44 -15.81 11.39
C GLU A 45 -6.46 -16.65 10.55
N GLY A 46 -5.17 -16.26 10.54
CA GLY A 46 -4.12 -16.96 9.80
C GLY A 46 -3.99 -16.58 8.32
N THR A 47 -4.77 -15.61 7.81
CA THR A 47 -4.58 -15.09 6.45
C THR A 47 -3.38 -14.14 6.40
N SER A 48 -2.19 -14.68 6.16
CA SER A 48 -0.95 -13.92 5.99
C SER A 48 -0.45 -13.87 4.53
N ASP A 49 -1.16 -14.53 3.62
CA ASP A 49 -0.79 -14.63 2.21
C ASP A 49 -1.27 -13.39 1.45
N PRO A 50 -0.36 -12.52 0.98
CA PRO A 50 -0.71 -11.25 0.35
C PRO A 50 -1.52 -11.42 -0.92
N ASP A 51 -1.21 -12.45 -1.69
CA ASP A 51 -1.87 -12.71 -2.97
C ASP A 51 -3.31 -13.16 -2.77
N LYS A 52 -3.59 -13.84 -1.64
CA LYS A 52 -4.94 -14.22 -1.21
C LYS A 52 -5.73 -13.06 -0.59
N LEU A 53 -5.08 -11.92 -0.33
CA LEU A 53 -5.71 -10.74 0.29
C LEU A 53 -6.14 -9.69 -0.73
N LEU A 54 -5.51 -9.64 -1.91
CA LEU A 54 -5.80 -8.61 -2.90
C LEU A 54 -7.21 -8.72 -3.49
N GLU A 55 -7.68 -9.94 -3.77
CA GLU A 55 -9.03 -10.16 -4.31
C GLU A 55 -10.13 -9.83 -3.29
N PRO A 56 -10.10 -10.32 -2.04
CA PRO A 56 -11.03 -9.88 -1.00
C PRO A 56 -10.99 -8.36 -0.73
N LEU A 57 -9.80 -7.76 -0.77
CA LEU A 57 -9.65 -6.31 -0.63
C LEU A 57 -10.30 -5.57 -1.80
N GLN A 58 -10.10 -6.03 -3.03
CA GLN A 58 -10.73 -5.46 -4.22
C GLN A 58 -12.25 -5.47 -4.10
N ASP A 59 -12.83 -6.62 -3.75
CA ASP A 59 -14.28 -6.75 -3.55
C ASP A 59 -14.78 -5.83 -2.44
N HIS A 60 -14.03 -5.75 -1.34
CA HIS A 60 -14.36 -4.86 -0.23
C HIS A 60 -14.33 -3.38 -0.64
N LEU A 61 -13.35 -2.95 -1.45
CA LEU A 61 -13.26 -1.57 -1.94
C LEU A 61 -14.37 -1.23 -2.95
N ARG A 62 -14.94 -2.23 -3.63
CA ARG A 62 -15.96 -2.06 -4.69
C ARG A 62 -17.40 -2.28 -4.24
N THR A 63 -17.64 -2.88 -3.08
CA THR A 63 -18.98 -3.22 -2.60
C THR A 63 -19.63 -2.09 -1.78
N GLY A 64 -20.96 -2.04 -1.81
CA GLY A 64 -21.77 -1.08 -1.04
C GLY A 64 -22.11 0.21 -1.77
N GLY A 65 -22.70 1.16 -1.05
CA GLY A 65 -23.06 2.46 -1.60
C GLY A 65 -21.86 3.37 -1.85
N VAL A 66 -22.08 4.46 -2.60
CA VAL A 66 -21.04 5.44 -2.99
C VAL A 66 -20.17 5.87 -1.80
N PHE A 67 -20.79 6.30 -0.70
CA PHE A 67 -20.06 6.75 0.49
C PHE A 67 -19.18 5.67 1.11
N ALA A 68 -19.64 4.41 1.12
CA ALA A 68 -18.86 3.29 1.66
C ALA A 68 -17.63 3.01 0.78
N ARG A 69 -17.82 2.94 -0.54
CA ARG A 69 -16.73 2.69 -1.51
C ARG A 69 -15.69 3.81 -1.45
N THR A 70 -16.11 5.07 -1.50
CA THR A 70 -15.22 6.24 -1.41
C THR A 70 -14.51 6.29 -0.05
N GLY A 71 -15.23 6.04 1.05
CA GLY A 71 -14.64 6.02 2.39
C GLY A 71 -13.57 4.95 2.58
N ARG A 72 -13.80 3.73 2.07
CA ARG A 72 -12.82 2.63 2.13
C ARG A 72 -11.59 2.90 1.27
N LEU A 73 -11.77 3.51 0.10
CA LEU A 73 -10.65 3.95 -0.74
C LEU A 73 -9.80 5.00 -0.02
N ILE A 74 -10.42 6.04 0.57
CA ILE A 74 -9.71 7.06 1.34
C ILE A 74 -8.94 6.43 2.50
N ALA A 75 -9.56 5.50 3.24
CA ALA A 75 -8.92 4.79 4.33
C ALA A 75 -7.71 3.99 3.85
N ALA A 76 -7.83 3.27 2.73
CA ALA A 76 -6.73 2.51 2.15
C ALA A 76 -5.55 3.42 1.75
N VAL A 77 -5.81 4.52 1.06
CA VAL A 77 -4.80 5.51 0.65
C VAL A 77 -4.09 6.10 1.88
N ALA A 78 -4.86 6.59 2.85
CA ALA A 78 -4.31 7.17 4.08
C ALA A 78 -3.43 6.17 4.84
N TYR A 79 -3.84 4.90 4.85
CA TYR A 79 -3.11 3.87 5.57
C TYR A 79 -1.78 3.52 4.92
N VAL A 80 -1.75 3.30 3.59
CA VAL A 80 -0.50 3.08 2.85
C VAL A 80 0.47 4.24 3.10
N ASP A 81 -0.01 5.48 3.03
CA ASP A 81 0.81 6.66 3.28
C ASP A 81 1.41 6.66 4.70
N SER A 82 0.58 6.38 5.70
CA SER A 82 1.01 6.36 7.10
C SER A 82 2.07 5.29 7.37
N ILE A 83 1.96 4.11 6.74
CA ILE A 83 2.89 3.01 6.96
C ILE A 83 4.21 3.26 6.26
N LEU A 84 4.19 3.74 5.02
CA LEU A 84 5.44 4.08 4.31
C LEU A 84 6.20 5.17 5.05
N TYR A 85 5.51 6.20 5.57
CA TYR A 85 6.14 7.22 6.41
C TYR A 85 6.82 6.61 7.64
N ARG A 86 6.11 5.74 8.39
CA ARG A 86 6.66 5.06 9.58
C ARG A 86 7.85 4.17 9.25
N TRP A 87 7.80 3.45 8.13
CA TRP A 87 8.89 2.57 7.71
C TRP A 87 10.13 3.37 7.37
N ILE A 88 10.00 4.46 6.63
CA ILE A 88 11.13 5.35 6.30
C ILE A 88 11.77 5.90 7.57
N ASP A 89 10.95 6.43 8.48
CA ASP A 89 11.43 7.02 9.73
C ASP A 89 12.14 6.00 10.63
N ALA A 90 11.68 4.74 10.59
CA ALA A 90 12.29 3.65 11.34
C ALA A 90 13.57 3.06 10.70
N MET A 91 13.87 3.34 9.41
CA MET A 91 15.00 2.71 8.71
C MET A 91 16.36 2.95 9.38
N PRO A 92 16.73 4.18 9.79
CA PRO A 92 18.01 4.42 10.46
C PRO A 92 18.15 3.59 11.75
N THR A 93 17.09 3.55 12.56
CA THR A 93 17.02 2.77 13.79
C THR A 93 17.15 1.27 13.49
N ASN A 94 16.38 0.75 12.52
CA ASN A 94 16.43 -0.65 12.13
C ASN A 94 17.84 -1.09 11.67
N ARG A 95 18.52 -0.23 10.89
CA ARG A 95 19.90 -0.46 10.45
C ARG A 95 20.87 -0.47 11.64
N ALA A 96 20.77 0.51 12.53
CA ALA A 96 21.61 0.58 13.74
C ALA A 96 21.41 -0.65 14.63
N THR A 97 20.16 -1.07 14.85
CA THR A 97 19.82 -2.29 15.60
C THR A 97 20.39 -3.54 14.95
N ALA A 98 20.27 -3.70 13.63
CA ALA A 98 20.81 -4.86 12.93
C ALA A 98 22.35 -4.95 13.05
N ASN A 99 23.04 -3.81 12.95
CA ASN A 99 24.48 -3.73 13.17
C ASN A 99 24.87 -4.07 14.60
N PHE A 100 24.18 -3.49 15.59
CA PHE A 100 24.43 -3.72 17.01
C PHE A 100 24.25 -5.20 17.39
N LEU A 101 23.14 -5.82 16.99
CA LEU A 101 22.85 -7.22 17.31
C LEU A 101 23.85 -8.18 16.66
N SER A 102 24.27 -7.89 15.43
CA SER A 102 25.29 -8.69 14.74
C SER A 102 26.68 -8.54 15.36
N ALA A 103 26.99 -7.38 15.94
CA ALA A 103 28.25 -7.17 16.65
C ALA A 103 28.24 -7.86 18.03
N LYS A 104 27.08 -7.90 18.70
CA LYS A 104 26.90 -8.52 20.02
C LYS A 104 26.98 -10.05 19.96
N ASP A 105 26.45 -10.65 18.90
CA ASP A 105 26.42 -12.11 18.70
C ASP A 105 26.71 -12.44 17.21
N PRO A 106 27.99 -12.46 16.82
CA PRO A 106 28.40 -12.58 15.42
C PRO A 106 28.02 -13.91 14.77
N ASP A 107 27.96 -14.99 15.54
CA ASP A 107 27.68 -16.34 15.05
C ASP A 107 26.18 -16.60 14.87
N ASN A 108 25.32 -15.66 15.29
CA ASN A 108 23.89 -15.78 15.15
C ASN A 108 23.45 -15.57 13.69
N PRO A 109 22.92 -16.60 13.02
CA PRO A 109 22.54 -16.49 11.61
C PRO A 109 21.37 -15.52 11.38
N LEU A 110 20.51 -15.30 12.38
CA LEU A 110 19.39 -14.36 12.28
C LEU A 110 19.91 -12.91 12.21
N TRP A 111 20.82 -12.53 13.11
CA TRP A 111 21.37 -11.17 13.15
C TRP A 111 22.17 -10.86 11.88
N GLN A 112 22.98 -11.81 11.42
CA GLN A 112 23.71 -11.65 10.16
C GLN A 112 22.78 -11.43 8.97
N ARG A 113 21.69 -12.21 8.87
CA ARG A 113 20.67 -12.01 7.83
C ARG A 113 20.02 -10.63 7.93
N MET A 114 19.65 -10.19 9.13
CA MET A 114 19.05 -8.86 9.32
C MET A 114 19.98 -7.73 8.89
N ARG A 115 21.28 -7.82 9.22
CA ARG A 115 22.31 -6.86 8.83
C ARG A 115 22.51 -6.82 7.31
N LEU A 116 22.64 -7.99 6.68
CA LEU A 116 22.80 -8.09 5.24
C LEU A 116 21.57 -7.62 4.46
N ALA A 117 20.37 -7.83 5.01
CA ALA A 117 19.11 -7.39 4.40
C ALA A 117 18.79 -5.91 4.64
N ALA A 118 19.40 -5.24 5.63
CA ALA A 118 19.04 -3.87 6.00
C ALA A 118 19.22 -2.85 4.86
N PRO A 119 20.33 -2.83 4.10
CA PRO A 119 20.49 -1.90 2.98
C PRO A 119 19.46 -2.13 1.87
N LEU A 120 19.10 -3.38 1.61
CA LEU A 120 18.10 -3.73 0.59
C LEU A 120 16.70 -3.28 1.01
N ARG A 121 16.32 -3.50 2.28
CA ARG A 121 15.04 -3.04 2.84
C ARG A 121 14.91 -1.52 2.79
N GLU A 122 15.99 -0.79 3.10
CA GLU A 122 15.99 0.67 3.03
C GLU A 122 15.80 1.16 1.59
N LYS A 123 16.52 0.58 0.63
CA LYS A 123 16.36 0.89 -0.80
C LYS A 123 14.92 0.63 -1.27
N HIS A 124 14.38 -0.54 -0.96
CA HIS A 124 13.02 -0.91 -1.36
C HIS A 124 11.98 0.01 -0.72
N THR A 125 12.12 0.34 0.57
CA THR A 125 11.24 1.27 1.28
C THR A 125 11.25 2.66 0.63
N ALA A 126 12.44 3.18 0.30
CA ALA A 126 12.56 4.48 -0.38
C ALA A 126 11.89 4.47 -1.76
N GLN A 127 12.11 3.42 -2.56
CA GLN A 127 11.49 3.27 -3.88
C GLN A 127 9.97 3.15 -3.81
N MET A 128 9.44 2.38 -2.85
CA MET A 128 8.00 2.30 -2.62
C MET A 128 7.41 3.65 -2.27
N ASN A 129 8.06 4.40 -1.37
CA ASN A 129 7.60 5.73 -1.01
C ASN A 129 7.63 6.69 -2.20
N GLU A 130 8.71 6.72 -2.98
CA GLU A 130 8.79 7.54 -4.18
C GLU A 130 7.64 7.24 -5.15
N ARG A 131 7.43 5.96 -5.47
CA ARG A 131 6.30 5.51 -6.31
C ARG A 131 4.96 5.93 -5.72
N TRP A 132 4.78 5.76 -4.41
CA TRP A 132 3.54 6.13 -3.73
C TRP A 132 3.27 7.64 -3.77
N GLN A 133 4.29 8.48 -3.56
CA GLN A 133 4.14 9.93 -3.64
C GLN A 133 3.76 10.38 -5.06
N VAL A 134 4.31 9.75 -6.11
CA VAL A 134 3.90 10.01 -7.50
C VAL A 134 2.41 9.70 -7.71
N LEU A 135 1.94 8.54 -7.25
CA LEU A 135 0.52 8.16 -7.35
C LEU A 135 -0.38 9.16 -6.61
N LYS A 136 0.00 9.59 -5.40
CA LYS A 136 -0.76 10.60 -4.63
C LYS A 136 -0.84 11.98 -5.28
N GLN A 137 0.13 12.34 -6.13
CA GLN A 137 0.10 13.61 -6.86
C GLN A 137 -0.71 13.49 -8.15
N GLY A 138 -0.74 12.31 -8.76
CA GLY A 138 -1.55 11.97 -9.93
C GLY A 138 -2.87 11.28 -9.55
N ASP A 139 -2.94 9.98 -9.80
CA ASP A 139 -4.17 9.19 -9.84
C ASP A 139 -4.87 8.98 -8.48
N LEU A 140 -4.20 9.31 -7.37
CA LEU A 140 -4.75 9.24 -6.00
C LEU A 140 -4.89 10.60 -5.34
N ASN A 141 -4.77 11.70 -6.09
CA ASN A 141 -4.97 13.03 -5.52
C ASN A 141 -6.46 13.29 -5.19
N HIS A 142 -6.73 14.38 -4.47
CA HIS A 142 -8.09 14.72 -4.03
C HIS A 142 -9.08 14.87 -5.20
N ALA A 143 -8.65 15.44 -6.32
CA ALA A 143 -9.48 15.61 -7.51
C ALA A 143 -9.82 14.26 -8.17
N ALA A 144 -8.85 13.33 -8.24
CA ALA A 144 -9.05 12.00 -8.79
C ALA A 144 -10.04 11.17 -7.94
N ILE A 145 -9.88 11.19 -6.62
CA ILE A 145 -10.81 10.51 -5.69
C ILE A 145 -12.21 11.13 -5.75
N HIS A 146 -12.30 12.47 -5.86
CA HIS A 146 -13.58 13.16 -6.01
C HIS A 146 -14.28 12.75 -7.32
N ALA A 147 -13.56 12.80 -8.45
CA ALA A 147 -14.09 12.40 -9.75
C ALA A 147 -14.55 10.94 -9.77
N TYR A 148 -13.81 10.04 -9.12
CA TYR A 148 -14.25 8.65 -8.91
C TYR A 148 -15.59 8.60 -8.17
N SER A 149 -15.71 9.32 -7.04
CA SER A 149 -16.94 9.36 -6.25
C SER A 149 -18.14 9.91 -7.03
N GLU A 150 -17.95 10.92 -7.88
CA GLU A 150 -19.00 11.45 -8.76
C GLU A 150 -19.45 10.41 -9.79
N ARG A 151 -18.50 9.69 -10.41
CA ARG A 151 -18.84 8.61 -11.35
C ARG A 151 -19.58 7.46 -10.69
N LEU A 152 -19.24 7.11 -9.44
CA LEU A 152 -20.02 6.15 -8.65
C LEU A 152 -21.46 6.62 -8.47
N HIS A 153 -21.64 7.92 -8.17
CA HIS A 153 -22.96 8.51 -8.00
C HIS A 153 -23.80 8.48 -9.29
N MET A 154 -23.13 8.62 -10.44
CA MET A 154 -23.76 8.55 -11.76
C MET A 154 -23.96 7.11 -12.29
N GLY A 155 -23.47 6.09 -11.59
CA GLY A 155 -23.54 4.68 -12.05
C GLY A 155 -22.65 4.36 -13.25
N ILE A 156 -21.55 5.09 -13.43
CA ILE A 156 -20.63 4.99 -14.58
C ILE A 156 -19.43 4.05 -14.30
N VAL A 157 -19.31 3.51 -13.09
CA VAL A 157 -18.19 2.65 -12.63
C VAL A 157 -18.69 1.42 -11.90
#